data_AF-A0A353XS70-F1
#
_entry.id   AF-A0A353XS70-F1
#
_cell.length_a   1.000
_cell.length_b   1.000
_cell.length_c   1.000
_cell.angle_alpha   90.00
_cell.angle_beta   90.00
_cell.angle_gamma   90.00
#
_symmetry.space_group_name_H-M   'P 1'
#
loop_
_entity.id
_entity.type
_entity.pdbx_description
1 polymer ?
#
loop_
_entity_poly.entity_id
_entity_poly.type
_entity_poly.pdbx_seq_one_letter_code
_entity_poly.pdbx_strand_id
1 'polypeptide(L)'
;MRMKLYCTKYGELVEAHPFGGGELIQLANWIDDLKCDVKTSAVFDGGLPTLILTKGDDVVTLKPHQWLVREDENEFKVVSSEQFPKLYTLHNPSEGE
;
A
#
# COMPACT_ATOMS: atom_id res chain seq x y z
N MET A 1 -10.07 11.77 6.98
CA MET A 1 -10.09 11.64 5.51
C MET A 1 -9.40 10.33 5.14
N ARG A 2 -10.10 9.41 4.48
CA ARG A 2 -9.52 8.20 3.91
C ARG A 2 -9.01 8.56 2.50
N MET A 3 -7.72 8.86 2.33
CA MET A 3 -7.15 8.94 0.98
C MET A 3 -6.87 7.52 0.51
N LYS A 4 -7.90 6.87 -0.06
CA LYS A 4 -7.68 5.75 -0.97
C LYS A 4 -7.21 6.36 -2.29
N LEU A 5 -6.00 6.03 -2.72
CA LEU A 5 -5.53 6.41 -4.05
C LEU A 5 -5.79 5.23 -4.98
N TYR A 6 -6.64 5.45 -5.96
CA TYR A 6 -6.86 4.49 -7.03
C TYR A 6 -5.89 4.80 -8.17
N CYS A 7 -5.22 3.77 -8.68
CA CYS A 7 -4.39 3.84 -9.86
C CYS A 7 -4.87 2.82 -10.89
N THR A 8 -4.39 2.94 -12.13
CA THR A 8 -4.59 1.91 -13.15
C THR A 8 -3.28 1.28 -13.57
N LYS A 9 -3.34 -0.03 -13.83
CA LYS A 9 -2.28 -0.81 -14.48
C LYS A 9 -2.90 -1.52 -15.68
N TYR A 10 -2.41 -1.22 -16.89
CA TYR A 10 -2.96 -1.77 -18.14
C TYR A 10 -4.49 -1.62 -18.32
N GLY A 11 -5.08 -0.56 -17.75
CA GLY A 11 -6.52 -0.28 -17.81
C GLY A 11 -7.35 -0.92 -16.70
N GLU A 12 -6.75 -1.71 -15.80
CA GLU A 12 -7.43 -2.27 -14.63
C GLU A 12 -7.22 -1.39 -13.40
N LEU A 13 -8.30 -1.19 -12.63
CA LEU A 13 -8.29 -0.38 -11.41
C LEU A 13 -7.59 -1.13 -10.27
N VAL A 14 -6.66 -0.47 -9.62
CA VAL A 14 -5.79 -1.00 -8.57
C VAL A 14 -5.78 -0.01 -7.39
N GLU A 15 -5.75 -0.52 -6.16
CA GLU A 15 -5.56 0.32 -4.97
C GLU A 15 -4.06 0.44 -4.64
N ALA A 16 -3.58 1.66 -4.41
CA ALA A 16 -2.19 1.89 -4.04
C ALA A 16 -2.06 2.91 -2.90
N HIS A 17 -1.09 2.69 -2.02
CA HIS A 17 -0.84 3.53 -0.87
C HIS A 17 0.65 3.87 -0.75
N PRO A 18 1.05 5.15 -0.85
CA PRO A 18 2.41 5.56 -0.56
C PRO A 18 2.67 5.41 0.94
N PHE A 19 3.90 5.05 1.29
CA PHE A 19 4.32 4.94 2.68
C PHE A 19 5.51 5.86 2.95
N GLY A 20 5.26 6.93 3.71
CA GLY A 20 6.27 7.87 4.18
C GLY A 20 6.78 7.56 5.58
N GLY A 21 6.08 6.68 6.31
CA GLY A 21 6.43 6.25 7.66
C GLY A 21 5.55 6.83 8.77
N GLY A 22 4.87 7.95 8.51
CA GLY A 22 3.92 8.56 9.44
C GLY A 22 2.52 7.96 9.37
N GLU A 23 2.23 7.21 8.31
CA GLU A 23 0.90 6.72 7.95
C GLU A 23 0.61 5.31 8.49
N LEU A 24 1.49 4.76 9.35
CA LEU A 24 1.42 3.38 9.87
C LEU A 24 0.03 2.99 10.35
N ILE A 25 -0.59 3.81 11.20
CA ILE A 25 -1.92 3.54 11.77
C ILE A 25 -2.99 3.57 10.67
N GLN A 26 -2.90 4.52 9.73
CA GLN A 26 -3.88 4.67 8.66
C GLN A 26 -3.82 3.49 7.70
N LEU A 27 -2.60 3.03 7.38
CA LEU A 27 -2.37 1.90 6.50
C LEU A 27 -2.77 0.58 7.16
N ALA A 28 -2.44 0.39 8.44
CA ALA A 28 -2.89 -0.78 9.20
C ALA A 28 -4.42 -0.87 9.28
N ASN A 29 -5.10 0.25 9.57
CA ASN A 29 -6.57 0.31 9.58
C ASN A 29 -7.17 0.05 8.20
N TRP A 30 -6.55 0.53 7.12
CA TRP A 30 -7.00 0.20 5.77
C TRP A 30 -6.94 -1.30 5.52
N ILE A 31 -5.84 -1.97 5.88
CA ILE A 31 -5.69 -3.43 5.69
C ILE A 31 -6.71 -4.20 6.54
N ASP A 32 -6.95 -3.78 7.77
CA ASP A 32 -7.98 -4.37 8.65
C ASP A 32 -9.39 -4.20 8.06
N ASP A 33 -9.70 -3.01 7.52
CA ASP A 33 -10.97 -2.71 6.83
C ASP A 33 -11.21 -3.64 5.62
N LEU A 34 -10.15 -4.14 4.97
CA LEU A 34 -10.27 -5.09 3.85
C LEU A 34 -10.78 -6.47 4.28
N LYS A 35 -10.83 -6.76 5.58
CA LYS A 35 -11.21 -8.08 6.15
C LYS A 35 -10.43 -9.24 5.54
N CYS A 36 -9.20 -8.97 5.11
CA CYS A 36 -8.29 -9.98 4.59
C CYS A 36 -7.53 -10.63 5.76
N ASP A 37 -7.14 -11.91 5.63
CA ASP A 37 -6.36 -12.62 6.66
C ASP A 37 -4.89 -12.17 6.67
N VAL A 38 -4.69 -10.85 6.81
CA VAL A 38 -3.39 -10.19 6.82
C VAL A 38 -3.18 -9.57 8.18
N LYS A 39 -2.10 -9.98 8.85
CA LYS A 39 -1.65 -9.36 10.09
C LYS A 39 -0.68 -8.24 9.77
N THR A 40 -0.78 -7.13 10.48
CA THR A 40 0.12 -5.99 10.33
C THR A 40 0.98 -5.83 11.57
N SER A 41 2.23 -5.41 11.40
CA SER A 41 3.16 -5.14 12.50
C SER A 41 4.07 -3.98 12.12
N ALA A 42 4.25 -3.02 13.02
CA ALA A 42 5.11 -1.87 12.81
C ALA A 42 6.40 -2.03 13.61
N VAL A 43 7.55 -1.85 12.97
CA VAL A 43 8.88 -1.92 13.60
C VAL A 43 9.75 -0.76 13.15
N PHE A 44 10.84 -0.51 13.88
CA PHE A 44 11.89 0.43 13.45
C PHE A 44 13.11 -0.38 12.99
N ASP A 45 13.28 -0.49 11.68
CA ASP A 45 14.44 -1.16 11.05
C ASP A 45 15.51 -0.10 10.74
N GLY A 46 16.66 -0.16 11.41
CA GLY A 46 17.73 0.84 11.26
C GLY A 46 17.31 2.28 11.64
N GLY A 47 16.30 2.43 12.50
CA GLY A 47 15.73 3.73 12.88
C GLY A 47 14.65 4.26 11.92
N LEU A 48 14.33 3.52 10.86
CA LEU A 48 13.27 3.88 9.91
C LEU A 48 11.98 3.11 10.19
N PRO A 49 10.82 3.79 10.19
CA PRO A 49 9.53 3.12 10.36
C PRO A 49 9.28 2.15 9.22
N THR A 50 8.99 0.90 9.56
CA THR A 50 8.78 -0.20 8.60
C THR A 50 7.51 -0.93 8.97
N LEU A 51 6.63 -1.15 7.98
CA LEU A 51 5.43 -1.95 8.14
C LEU A 51 5.67 -3.35 7.60
N ILE A 52 5.31 -4.36 8.38
CA ILE A 52 5.35 -5.76 8.01
C ILE A 52 3.91 -6.25 7.87
N LEU A 53 3.63 -6.89 6.74
CA LEU A 53 2.37 -7.56 6.45
C LEU A 53 2.63 -9.06 6.39
N THR A 54 1.84 -9.85 7.09
CA THR A 54 1.97 -11.30 7.13
C THR A 54 0.64 -11.94 6.77
N LYS A 55 0.65 -12.82 5.76
CA LYS A 55 -0.51 -13.59 5.31
C LYS A 55 -0.12 -15.05 5.13
N GLY A 56 -0.58 -15.93 6.02
CA GLY A 56 -0.05 -17.29 6.07
C GLY A 56 1.47 -17.29 6.25
N ASP A 57 2.19 -17.89 5.30
CA ASP A 57 3.66 -17.91 5.26
C ASP A 57 4.29 -16.72 4.48
N ASP A 58 3.47 -15.92 3.78
CA ASP A 58 3.96 -14.78 3.02
C ASP A 58 4.19 -13.57 3.92
N VAL A 59 5.36 -12.95 3.76
CA VAL A 59 5.76 -11.74 4.49
C VAL A 59 6.15 -10.65 3.50
N VAL A 60 5.48 -9.52 3.61
CA VAL A 60 5.75 -8.32 2.81
C VAL A 60 6.22 -7.21 3.74
N THR A 61 7.36 -6.60 3.40
CA THR A 61 7.96 -5.53 4.19
C THR A 61 7.93 -4.23 3.40
N LEU A 62 7.31 -3.20 3.98
CA LEU A 62 7.13 -1.88 3.40
C LEU A 62 7.96 -0.86 4.17
N LYS A 63 8.97 -0.30 3.49
CA LYS A 63 9.89 0.71 4.00
C LYS A 63 9.50 2.10 3.49
N PRO A 64 10.00 3.20 4.10
CA PRO A 64 9.69 4.55 3.65
C PRO A 64 10.07 4.75 2.18
N HIS A 65 9.31 5.61 1.49
CA HIS A 65 9.44 5.89 0.06
C HIS A 65 9.10 4.71 -0.86
N GLN A 66 8.33 3.74 -0.35
CA GLN A 66 7.75 2.67 -1.15
C GLN A 66 6.24 2.80 -1.21
N TRP A 67 5.66 2.10 -2.17
CA TRP A 67 4.23 2.00 -2.39
C TRP A 67 3.79 0.59 -2.09
N LEU A 68 2.74 0.47 -1.30
CA LEU A 68 1.99 -0.76 -1.15
C LEU A 68 0.88 -0.76 -2.20
N VAL A 69 0.86 -1.77 -3.05
CA VAL A 69 -0.10 -1.91 -4.15
C VAL A 69 -0.89 -3.18 -3.96
N ARG A 70 -2.20 -3.11 -4.10
CA ARG A 70 -3.10 -4.25 -4.06
C ARG A 70 -3.72 -4.44 -5.44
N GLU A 71 -3.15 -5.36 -6.21
CA GLU A 71 -3.59 -5.65 -7.59
C GLU A 71 -4.78 -6.61 -7.64
N ASP A 72 -4.96 -7.44 -6.62
CA ASP A 72 -6.07 -8.36 -6.45
C ASP A 72 -6.51 -8.40 -4.99
N GLU A 73 -7.67 -8.99 -4.69
CA GLU A 73 -8.21 -9.08 -3.34
C GLU A 73 -7.21 -9.68 -2.33
N ASN A 74 -6.30 -10.52 -2.82
CA ASN A 74 -5.43 -11.32 -1.99
C ASN A 74 -3.93 -11.01 -2.10
N GLU A 75 -3.52 -10.10 -2.98
CA GLU A 75 -2.12 -9.93 -3.34
C GLU A 75 -1.63 -8.49 -3.08
N PHE A 76 -0.67 -8.37 -2.15
CA PHE A 76 0.00 -7.12 -1.84
C PHE A 76 1.40 -7.12 -2.44
N LYS A 77 1.74 -6.05 -3.15
CA LYS A 77 3.06 -5.83 -3.75
C LYS A 77 3.68 -4.56 -3.20
N VAL A 78 5.01 -4.58 -3.09
CA VAL A 78 5.80 -3.41 -2.74
C VAL A 78 6.54 -2.94 -3.98
N VAL A 79 6.37 -1.65 -4.29
CA VAL A 79 6.95 -1.02 -5.47
C VAL A 79 7.73 0.21 -5.01
N SER A 80 8.93 0.45 -5.56
CA SER A 80 9.66 1.68 -5.22
C SER A 80 8.97 2.91 -5.79
N SER A 81 9.17 4.08 -5.17
CA SER A 81 8.65 5.33 -5.72
C SER A 81 9.18 5.66 -7.13
N GLU A 82 10.30 5.09 -7.55
CA GLU A 82 10.86 5.27 -8.89
C GLU A 82 10.23 4.33 -9.93
N GLN A 83 9.81 3.14 -9.50
CA GLN A 83 9.14 2.15 -10.34
C GLN A 83 7.65 2.45 -10.49
N PHE A 84 7.02 2.98 -9.44
CA PHE A 84 5.59 3.18 -9.40
C PHE A 84 5.04 3.99 -10.60
N PRO A 85 5.59 5.16 -10.97
CA PRO A 85 5.09 5.93 -12.11
C PRO A 85 5.29 5.25 -13.47
N LYS A 86 6.16 4.24 -13.55
CA LYS A 86 6.40 3.45 -14.78
C LYS A 86 5.41 2.29 -14.93
N LEU A 87 4.81 1.85 -13.83
CA LEU A 87 3.94 0.69 -13.75
C LEU A 87 2.47 1.06 -13.57
N TYR A 88 2.19 2.20 -12.93
CA TYR A 88 0.85 2.61 -12.55
C TYR A 88 0.60 4.07 -12.94
N THR A 89 -0.62 4.36 -13.35
CA THR A 89 -1.10 5.73 -13.57
C THR A 89 -2.02 6.12 -12.42
N LEU A 90 -1.68 7.16 -11.66
CA LEU A 90 -2.54 7.68 -10.59
C LEU A 90 -3.78 8.36 -11.18
N HIS A 91 -4.96 7.98 -10.70
CA HIS A 91 -6.16 8.77 -10.92
C HIS A 91 -6.21 9.83 -9.82
N ASN A 92 -5.98 11.08 -10.21
CA ASN A 92 -6.45 12.16 -9.35
C ASN A 92 -7.98 12.18 -9.46
N PRO A 93 -8.72 12.07 -8.35
CA PRO A 93 -10.16 12.28 -8.40
C PRO A 93 -10.39 13.69 -8.95
N SER A 94 -11.13 13.78 -10.06
CA SER A 94 -11.65 15.05 -10.56
C SER A 94 -12.62 15.58 -9.50
N GLU A 95 -12.67 16.89 -9.25
CA GLU A 95 -13.74 17.47 -8.43
C GLU A 95 -15.10 17.10 -9.05
N GLY A 96 -15.81 16.14 -8.44
CA GLY A 96 -17.11 15.66 -8.93
C GLY A 96 -17.33 14.14 -8.90
N GLU A 97 -16.30 13.33 -8.64
CA GLU A 97 -16.45 11.90 -8.28
C GLU A 97 -16.53 11.66 -6.78
#